data_AF-A0A959V374-F1
#
_entry.id   AF-A0A959V374-F1
#
_cell.length_a   1.000
_cell.length_b   1.000
_cell.length_c   1.000
_cell.angle_alpha   90.00
_cell.angle_beta   90.00
_cell.angle_gamma   90.00
#
_symmetry.space_group_name_H-M   'P 1'
#
loop_
_entity.id
_entity.type
_entity.pdbx_description
1 polymer ?
#
loop_
_entity_poly.entity_id
_entity_poly.type
_entity_poly.pdbx_seq_one_letter_code
_entity_poly.pdbx_strand_id
1 'polypeptide(L)'
;LTGLLGMKLPANDASAEADDLDLPMPYQTSLGTTDLLLGLNYRHHRWNAALAYQHVLSQGNSNKFTHALWMDDMDALGYFESWELERANDAVARIQYALPIGDLAIQPGLLAIYHLDQDTRLDSTGTRMAVEGSDGLTLNLTIDARYRLNDAWTLELAYGSPMVVRDERPDGLTRSLVLNLALAYRFGTPRE
;
A
#
# COMPACT_ATOMS: atom_id res chain seq x y z
N LEU A 1 4.42 4.40 24.02
CA LEU A 1 4.22 5.15 22.76
C LEU A 1 5.56 5.16 22.03
N THR A 2 5.56 4.88 20.73
CA THR A 2 6.77 4.86 19.89
C THR A 2 6.50 5.70 18.66
N GLY A 3 7.44 6.57 18.28
CA GLY A 3 7.39 7.35 17.04
C GLY A 3 8.19 6.67 15.93
N LEU A 4 7.78 6.87 14.69
CA LEU A 4 8.46 6.42 13.49
C LEU A 4 8.56 7.58 12.49
N LEU A 5 9.74 7.70 11.89
CA LEU A 5 10.02 8.59 10.77
C LEU A 5 10.69 7.72 9.69
N GLY A 6 10.18 7.80 8.46
CA GLY A 6 10.71 7.05 7.33
C GLY A 6 10.60 7.87 6.04
N MET A 7 11.28 7.40 5.00
CA MET A 7 11.20 7.96 3.66
C MET A 7 11.03 6.83 2.66
N LYS A 8 10.12 7.01 1.71
CA LYS A 8 9.94 6.12 0.56
C LYS A 8 10.62 6.78 -0.64
N LEU A 9 11.54 6.07 -1.27
CA LEU A 9 12.18 6.51 -2.50
C LEU A 9 11.69 5.64 -3.67
N PRO A 10 11.40 6.24 -4.84
CA PRO A 10 10.99 5.47 -5.99
C PRO A 10 12.17 4.65 -6.51
N ALA A 11 11.93 3.38 -6.84
CA ALA A 11 12.93 2.52 -7.48
C ALA A 11 13.09 2.86 -8.98
N ASN A 12 12.04 3.42 -9.59
CA ASN A 12 11.95 3.93 -10.95
C ASN A 12 10.78 4.93 -11.04
N ASP A 13 10.60 5.50 -12.22
CA ASP A 13 9.61 6.51 -12.60
C ASP A 13 8.25 5.93 -13.06
N ALA A 14 8.01 4.62 -12.91
CA ALA A 14 6.77 3.95 -13.29
C ALA A 14 6.44 3.98 -14.81
N SER A 15 7.46 3.94 -15.67
CA SER A 15 7.34 3.93 -17.14
C SER A 15 7.61 2.55 -17.79
N ALA A 16 7.21 1.45 -17.16
CA ALA A 16 7.35 0.13 -17.79
C ALA A 16 6.41 0.00 -18.99
N GLU A 17 6.93 -0.56 -20.08
CA GLU A 17 6.25 -0.69 -21.38
C GLU A 17 6.23 -2.16 -21.84
N ALA A 18 5.27 -2.51 -22.70
CA ALA A 18 5.25 -3.73 -23.49
C ALA A 18 4.89 -3.39 -24.95
N ASP A 19 5.65 -3.91 -25.91
CA ASP A 19 5.47 -3.61 -27.35
C ASP A 19 5.41 -2.09 -27.65
N ASP A 20 6.30 -1.32 -27.01
CA ASP A 20 6.38 0.16 -27.08
C ASP A 20 5.12 0.91 -26.58
N LEU A 21 4.28 0.24 -25.77
CA LEU A 21 3.10 0.82 -25.12
C LEU A 21 3.24 0.79 -23.59
N ASP A 22 3.01 1.94 -22.94
CA ASP A 22 3.01 2.05 -21.48
C ASP A 22 2.01 1.10 -20.83
N LEU A 23 2.46 0.37 -19.81
CA LEU A 23 1.61 -0.55 -19.05
C LEU A 23 0.84 0.19 -17.95
N PRO A 24 -0.37 -0.29 -17.60
CA PRO A 24 -1.14 0.20 -16.46
C PRO A 24 -0.35 0.16 -15.14
N MET A 25 -0.69 1.05 -14.20
CA MET A 25 -0.07 1.13 -12.86
C MET A 25 0.04 -0.21 -12.08
N PRO A 26 -0.92 -1.16 -12.15
CA PRO A 26 -0.75 -2.48 -11.54
C PRO A 26 0.51 -3.26 -11.96
N TYR A 27 1.08 -2.97 -13.14
CA TYR A 27 2.30 -3.61 -13.65
C TYR A 27 3.56 -2.79 -13.33
N GLN A 28 3.40 -1.58 -12.83
CA GLN A 28 4.52 -0.73 -12.44
C GLN A 28 5.08 -1.17 -11.08
N THR A 29 6.40 -1.26 -10.99
CA THR A 29 7.10 -1.70 -9.76
C THR A 29 7.34 -0.56 -8.77
N SER A 30 7.01 0.67 -9.15
CA SER A 30 7.02 1.85 -8.31
C SER A 30 5.81 2.73 -8.58
N LEU A 31 5.53 3.65 -7.66
CA LEU A 31 4.55 4.73 -7.88
C LEU A 31 5.20 5.98 -8.49
N GLY A 32 6.52 6.01 -8.63
CA GLY A 32 7.25 7.20 -9.08
C GLY A 32 7.33 8.33 -8.05
N THR A 33 6.86 8.12 -6.82
CA THR A 33 6.81 9.18 -5.80
C THR A 33 7.89 9.03 -4.72
N THR A 34 8.38 10.17 -4.26
CA THR A 34 9.16 10.27 -3.02
C THR A 34 8.27 10.72 -1.89
N ASP A 35 8.20 9.95 -0.81
CA ASP A 35 7.26 10.23 0.29
C ASP A 35 7.99 10.30 1.64
N LEU A 36 7.48 11.16 2.52
CA LEU A 36 7.78 11.17 3.94
C LEU A 36 6.74 10.36 4.71
N LEU A 37 7.19 9.50 5.61
CA LEU A 37 6.34 8.67 6.46
C LEU A 37 6.49 9.08 7.92
N LEU A 38 5.40 9.47 8.55
CA LEU A 38 5.33 9.81 9.97
C LEU A 38 4.39 8.83 10.67
N GLY A 39 4.79 8.28 11.81
CA GLY A 39 4.00 7.27 12.52
C GLY A 39 4.08 7.38 14.03
N LEU A 40 2.97 7.05 14.68
CA LEU A 40 2.85 6.88 16.12
C LEU A 40 2.24 5.51 16.40
N ASN A 41 2.86 4.74 17.28
CA ASN A 41 2.38 3.45 17.70
C ASN A 41 2.18 3.41 19.22
N TYR A 42 1.00 2.98 19.64
CA TYR A 42 0.61 2.85 21.03
C TYR A 42 0.24 1.40 21.32
N ARG A 43 0.90 0.82 22.32
CA ARG A 43 0.62 -0.53 22.81
C ARG A 43 0.17 -0.43 24.26
N HIS A 44 -0.99 -0.99 24.55
CA HIS A 44 -1.52 -1.07 25.91
C HIS A 44 -2.16 -2.44 26.13
N HIS A 45 -1.56 -3.23 27.01
CA HIS A 45 -1.93 -4.63 27.23
C HIS A 45 -1.93 -5.41 25.90
N ARG A 46 -3.10 -5.92 25.50
CA ARG A 46 -3.30 -6.67 24.26
C ARG A 46 -3.64 -5.78 23.06
N TRP A 47 -3.94 -4.50 23.27
CA TRP A 47 -4.27 -3.58 22.20
C TRP A 47 -3.01 -2.96 21.59
N ASN A 48 -2.97 -2.93 20.27
CA ASN A 48 -2.00 -2.16 19.48
C ASN A 48 -2.78 -1.22 18.58
N ALA A 49 -2.49 0.07 18.67
CA ALA A 49 -3.07 1.09 17.81
C ALA A 49 -1.96 1.91 17.18
N ALA A 50 -2.10 2.24 15.90
CA ALA A 50 -1.15 3.08 15.19
C ALA A 50 -1.89 4.17 14.40
N LEU A 51 -1.28 5.35 14.36
CA LEU A 51 -1.64 6.42 13.43
C LEU A 51 -0.41 6.72 12.58
N ALA A 52 -0.59 6.89 11.28
CA ALA A 52 0.49 7.30 10.40
C ALA A 52 0.00 8.29 9.35
N TYR A 53 0.92 9.05 8.79
CA TYR A 53 0.70 10.02 7.74
C TYR A 53 1.79 9.87 6.69
N GLN A 54 1.38 9.75 5.43
CA GLN A 54 2.26 9.73 4.27
C GLN A 54 2.09 11.06 3.53
N HIS A 55 3.20 11.78 3.41
CA HIS A 55 3.26 13.03 2.67
C HIS A 55 4.07 12.84 1.39
N VAL A 56 3.44 13.04 0.24
CA VAL A 56 4.12 12.97 -1.06
C VAL A 56 4.94 14.24 -1.24
N LEU A 57 6.27 14.09 -1.23
CA LEU A 57 7.22 15.20 -1.35
C LEU A 57 7.47 15.58 -2.82
N SER A 58 7.42 14.60 -3.72
CA SER A 58 7.68 14.78 -5.14
C SER A 58 6.93 13.74 -5.96
N GLN A 59 6.33 14.22 -7.05
CA GLN A 59 5.71 13.42 -8.11
C GLN A 59 6.75 13.23 -9.21
N GLY A 60 7.14 11.99 -9.46
CA GLY A 60 8.05 11.61 -10.55
C GLY A 60 7.51 10.42 -11.34
N ASN A 61 6.20 10.23 -11.31
CA ASN A 61 5.53 9.21 -12.11
C ASN A 61 5.43 9.69 -13.55
N SER A 62 6.12 9.00 -14.46
CA SER A 62 6.14 9.30 -15.90
C SER A 62 5.42 8.23 -16.72
N ASN A 63 4.48 7.49 -16.12
CA ASN A 63 3.63 6.55 -16.82
C ASN A 63 2.81 7.28 -17.90
N LYS A 64 2.54 6.66 -19.05
CA LYS A 64 1.67 7.25 -20.09
C LYS A 64 0.50 6.36 -20.50
N PHE A 65 0.09 5.46 -19.63
CA PHE A 65 -1.02 4.57 -19.91
C PHE A 65 -2.34 5.35 -20.10
N THR A 66 -2.90 5.21 -21.29
CA THR A 66 -4.22 5.70 -21.71
C THR A 66 -4.93 4.64 -22.54
N HIS A 67 -6.25 4.58 -22.45
CA HIS A 67 -7.08 3.67 -23.25
C HIS A 67 -6.96 3.92 -24.74
N ALA A 68 -6.63 5.14 -25.17
CA ALA A 68 -6.49 5.49 -26.58
C ALA A 68 -5.39 4.69 -27.30
N LEU A 69 -4.36 4.24 -26.57
CA LEU A 69 -3.26 3.44 -27.12
C LEU A 69 -3.54 1.93 -27.08
N TRP A 70 -4.57 1.51 -26.36
CA TRP A 70 -4.91 0.11 -26.08
C TRP A 70 -6.32 -0.28 -26.55
N MET A 71 -6.84 0.41 -27.58
CA MET A 71 -8.23 0.24 -28.03
C MET A 71 -8.57 -1.19 -28.49
N ASP A 72 -7.57 -1.96 -28.95
CA ASP A 72 -7.73 -3.33 -29.43
C ASP A 72 -7.57 -4.39 -28.32
N ASP A 73 -7.24 -3.99 -27.09
CA ASP A 73 -7.03 -4.88 -25.94
C ASP A 73 -8.08 -4.60 -24.85
N MET A 74 -9.10 -5.47 -24.79
CA MET A 74 -10.18 -5.35 -23.82
C MET A 74 -9.72 -5.52 -22.37
N ASP A 75 -8.65 -6.26 -22.11
CA ASP A 75 -8.12 -6.44 -20.76
C ASP A 75 -7.42 -5.16 -20.30
N ALA A 76 -6.69 -4.49 -21.20
CA ALA A 76 -6.08 -3.20 -20.92
C ALA A 76 -7.13 -2.11 -20.60
N LEU A 77 -8.25 -2.09 -21.33
CA LEU A 77 -9.35 -1.16 -21.09
C LEU A 77 -10.03 -1.32 -19.71
N GLY A 78 -9.84 -2.47 -19.05
CA GLY A 78 -10.32 -2.71 -17.69
C GLY A 78 -9.52 -1.98 -16.60
N TYR A 79 -8.36 -1.42 -16.92
CA TYR A 79 -7.54 -0.66 -15.98
C TYR A 79 -7.81 0.84 -16.04
N PHE A 80 -7.54 1.53 -14.94
CA PHE A 80 -7.66 2.98 -14.87
C PHE A 80 -6.50 3.68 -15.61
N GLU A 81 -6.82 4.75 -16.33
CA GLU A 81 -5.81 5.60 -16.98
C GLU A 81 -4.93 6.28 -15.93
N SER A 82 -3.64 6.40 -16.24
CA SER A 82 -2.63 6.81 -15.26
C SER A 82 -1.51 7.67 -15.86
N TRP A 83 -1.78 8.32 -16.98
CA TRP A 83 -0.83 9.22 -17.63
C TRP A 83 -0.37 10.34 -16.68
N GLU A 84 0.92 10.31 -16.31
CA GLU A 84 1.61 11.24 -15.41
C GLU A 84 0.79 11.43 -14.12
N LEU A 85 0.44 10.31 -13.49
CA LEU A 85 -0.39 10.27 -12.29
C LEU A 85 0.31 10.94 -11.11
N GLU A 86 -0.33 11.97 -10.55
CA GLU A 86 0.09 12.61 -9.31
C GLU A 86 -0.83 12.19 -8.16
N ARG A 87 -0.22 11.69 -7.08
CA ARG A 87 -0.99 11.16 -5.94
C ARG A 87 -1.18 12.16 -4.81
N ALA A 88 -2.33 12.09 -4.15
CA ALA A 88 -2.53 12.83 -2.90
C ALA A 88 -1.91 12.12 -1.68
N ASN A 89 -1.98 12.79 -0.54
CA ASN A 89 -1.45 12.30 0.74
C ASN A 89 -2.38 11.27 1.39
N ASP A 90 -1.82 10.40 2.22
CA ASP A 90 -2.58 9.36 2.94
C ASP A 90 -2.51 9.57 4.46
N ALA A 91 -3.66 9.43 5.13
CA ALA A 91 -3.76 9.27 6.57
C ALA A 91 -4.11 7.82 6.90
N VAL A 92 -3.41 7.21 7.86
CA VAL A 92 -3.54 5.79 8.19
C VAL A 92 -3.86 5.62 9.66
N ALA A 93 -4.82 4.75 9.96
CA ALA A 93 -5.14 4.31 11.31
C ALA A 93 -5.22 2.78 11.35
N ARG A 94 -4.58 2.17 12.34
CA ARG A 94 -4.61 0.72 12.55
C ARG A 94 -4.97 0.41 13.98
N ILE A 95 -5.79 -0.61 14.19
CA ILE A 95 -6.05 -1.18 15.52
C ILE A 95 -6.00 -2.71 15.45
N GLN A 96 -5.36 -3.33 16.42
CA GLN A 96 -5.21 -4.78 16.51
C GLN A 96 -5.32 -5.26 17.95
N TYR A 97 -5.76 -6.49 18.13
CA TYR A 97 -5.84 -7.15 19.44
C TYR A 97 -4.99 -8.42 19.47
N ALA A 98 -4.03 -8.49 20.39
CA ALA A 98 -3.10 -9.60 20.51
C ALA A 98 -3.67 -10.75 21.36
N LEU A 99 -3.70 -11.94 20.77
CA LEU A 99 -4.13 -13.20 21.35
C LEU A 99 -2.94 -14.16 21.42
N PRO A 100 -2.16 -14.15 22.52
CA PRO A 100 -1.12 -15.14 22.74
C PRO A 100 -1.72 -16.49 23.15
N ILE A 101 -1.29 -17.56 22.49
CA ILE A 101 -1.71 -18.96 22.66
C ILE A 101 -0.44 -19.83 22.63
N GLY A 102 0.22 -19.98 23.77
CA GLY A 102 1.51 -20.67 23.85
C GLY A 102 2.58 -19.97 23.02
N ASP A 103 3.16 -20.68 22.05
CA ASP A 103 4.15 -20.16 21.08
C ASP A 103 3.54 -19.43 19.88
N LEU A 104 2.22 -19.45 19.74
CA LEU A 104 1.47 -18.76 18.69
C LEU A 104 0.92 -17.44 19.22
N ALA A 105 1.09 -16.35 18.48
CA ALA A 105 0.40 -15.09 18.73
C ALA A 105 -0.41 -14.72 17.48
N ILE A 106 -1.72 -14.52 17.65
CA ILE A 106 -2.62 -14.09 16.57
C ILE A 106 -3.08 -12.66 16.87
N GLN A 107 -3.15 -11.82 15.84
CA GLN A 107 -3.48 -10.40 15.94
C GLN A 107 -4.47 -10.00 14.85
N PRO A 108 -5.78 -10.29 15.01
CA PRO A 108 -6.79 -9.68 14.17
C PRO A 108 -6.82 -8.17 14.38
N GLY A 109 -7.18 -7.43 13.33
CA GLY A 109 -7.29 -5.99 13.39
C GLY A 109 -7.89 -5.36 12.15
N LEU A 110 -8.07 -4.05 12.22
CA LEU A 110 -8.55 -3.21 11.13
C LEU A 110 -7.47 -2.20 10.74
N LEU A 111 -7.37 -1.94 9.44
CA LEU A 111 -6.48 -0.94 8.87
C LEU A 111 -7.30 -0.01 7.97
N ALA A 112 -7.45 1.24 8.40
CA ALA A 112 -8.06 2.31 7.65
C ALA A 112 -6.96 3.15 6.98
N ILE A 113 -7.12 3.39 5.69
CA ILE A 113 -6.30 4.31 4.90
C ILE A 113 -7.27 5.32 4.28
N TYR A 114 -7.12 6.58 4.63
CA TYR A 114 -7.92 7.67 4.09
C TYR A 114 -7.04 8.50 3.15
N HIS A 115 -7.39 8.48 1.87
CA HIS A 115 -6.75 9.30 0.85
C HIS A 115 -7.34 10.71 0.93
N LEU A 116 -6.49 11.71 1.19
CA LEU A 116 -6.93 13.01 1.69
C LEU A 116 -7.46 13.97 0.63
N ASP A 117 -7.14 13.73 -0.63
CA ASP A 117 -7.56 14.53 -1.78
C ASP A 117 -7.63 13.62 -3.01
N GLN A 118 -8.11 14.13 -4.13
CA GLN A 118 -8.13 13.38 -5.39
C GLN A 118 -6.73 13.29 -6.00
N ASP A 119 -6.41 12.12 -6.56
CA ASP A 119 -5.31 11.96 -7.50
C ASP A 119 -5.57 12.84 -8.74
N THR A 120 -4.52 13.23 -9.45
CA THR A 120 -4.66 13.92 -10.76
C THR A 120 -3.86 13.22 -11.84
N ARG A 121 -4.29 13.34 -13.09
CA ARG A 121 -3.60 12.76 -14.26
C ARG A 121 -3.71 13.69 -15.45
N LEU A 122 -2.95 13.43 -16.51
CA LEU A 122 -3.23 14.04 -17.81
C LEU A 122 -4.39 13.33 -18.51
N ASP A 123 -5.17 14.12 -19.24
CA ASP A 123 -6.08 13.63 -20.26
C ASP A 123 -5.37 13.48 -21.62
N SER A 124 -6.10 13.02 -22.63
CA SER A 124 -5.59 12.84 -24.00
C SER A 124 -5.12 14.14 -24.68
N THR A 125 -5.45 15.31 -24.12
CA THR A 125 -5.02 16.62 -24.61
C THR A 125 -3.79 17.17 -23.88
N GLY A 126 -3.31 16.46 -22.85
CA GLY A 126 -2.23 16.92 -21.97
C GLY A 126 -2.69 17.91 -20.91
N THR A 127 -4.00 18.01 -20.64
CA THR A 127 -4.54 18.84 -19.57
C THR A 127 -4.63 18.05 -18.28
N ARG A 128 -4.20 18.63 -17.15
CA ARG A 128 -4.31 18.00 -15.85
C ARG A 128 -5.75 18.02 -15.35
N MET A 129 -6.27 16.85 -15.02
CA MET A 129 -7.61 16.67 -14.47
C MET A 129 -7.57 15.86 -13.17
N ALA A 130 -8.50 16.15 -12.28
CA ALA A 130 -8.71 15.33 -11.09
C ALA A 130 -9.34 13.99 -11.48
N VAL A 131 -8.95 12.92 -10.79
CA VAL A 131 -9.56 11.60 -10.90
C VAL A 131 -10.69 11.53 -9.88
N GLU A 132 -11.90 11.84 -10.31
CA GLU A 132 -13.07 11.87 -9.43
C GLU A 132 -13.29 10.52 -8.74
N GLY A 133 -13.53 10.51 -7.43
CA GLY A 133 -13.71 9.27 -6.66
C GLY A 133 -12.41 8.56 -6.28
N SER A 134 -11.26 9.18 -6.55
CA SER A 134 -9.95 8.69 -6.07
C SER A 134 -9.62 9.15 -4.65
N ASP A 135 -10.39 10.03 -4.02
CA ASP A 135 -10.24 10.33 -2.60
C ASP A 135 -11.03 9.36 -1.71
N GLY A 136 -10.78 9.39 -0.40
CA GLY A 136 -11.64 8.72 0.58
C GLY A 136 -11.08 7.44 1.21
N LEU A 137 -11.97 6.69 1.85
CA LEU A 137 -11.62 5.62 2.79
C LEU A 137 -11.45 4.26 2.10
N THR A 138 -10.32 3.62 2.37
CA THR A 138 -10.13 2.18 2.20
C THR A 138 -10.00 1.52 3.57
N LEU A 139 -10.87 0.57 3.89
CA LEU A 139 -10.86 -0.18 5.16
C LEU A 139 -10.51 -1.64 4.88
N ASN A 140 -9.49 -2.15 5.56
CA ASN A 140 -9.03 -3.53 5.42
C ASN A 140 -9.22 -4.30 6.73
N LEU A 141 -9.66 -5.54 6.61
CA LEU A 141 -9.52 -6.55 7.65
C LEU A 141 -8.09 -7.11 7.57
N THR A 142 -7.43 -7.24 8.72
CA THR A 142 -6.06 -7.78 8.81
C THR A 142 -5.97 -8.86 9.88
N ILE A 143 -5.14 -9.87 9.64
CA ILE A 143 -4.78 -10.90 10.63
C ILE A 143 -3.28 -11.14 10.50
N ASP A 144 -2.53 -10.83 11.57
CA ASP A 144 -1.13 -11.25 11.67
C ASP A 144 -1.04 -12.45 12.62
N ALA A 145 -0.29 -13.48 12.24
CA ALA A 145 0.01 -14.63 13.08
C ALA A 145 1.52 -14.84 13.14
N ARG A 146 2.04 -15.10 14.35
CA ARG A 146 3.46 -15.35 14.58
C ARG A 146 3.61 -16.60 15.42
N TYR A 147 4.32 -17.59 14.88
CA TYR A 147 4.59 -18.86 15.55
C TYR A 147 6.09 -19.00 15.80
N ARG A 148 6.46 -19.06 17.08
CA ARG A 148 7.85 -19.25 17.49
C ARG A 148 8.21 -20.73 17.31
N LEU A 149 9.11 -21.02 16.36
CA LEU A 149 9.62 -22.38 16.12
C LEU A 149 10.65 -22.78 17.18
N ASN A 150 11.49 -21.81 17.58
CA ASN A 150 12.47 -21.89 18.66
C ASN A 150 12.96 -20.47 18.99
N ASP A 151 13.99 -20.34 19.82
CA ASP A 151 14.49 -19.03 20.23
C ASP A 151 15.11 -18.18 19.11
N ALA A 152 15.47 -18.79 17.98
CA ALA A 152 16.09 -18.11 16.86
C ALA A 152 15.13 -17.90 15.69
N TRP A 153 14.14 -18.78 15.50
CA TRP A 153 13.29 -18.82 14.31
C TRP A 153 11.82 -18.55 14.64
N THR A 154 11.20 -17.65 13.88
CA THR A 154 9.76 -17.36 13.93
C THR A 154 9.16 -17.48 12.54
N LEU A 155 8.05 -18.20 12.40
CA LEU A 155 7.22 -18.19 11.21
C LEU A 155 6.17 -17.08 11.36
N GLU A 156 6.05 -16.20 10.37
CA GLU A 156 5.08 -15.11 10.36
C GLU A 156 4.15 -15.26 9.16
N LEU A 157 2.85 -15.10 9.41
CA LEU A 157 1.81 -15.07 8.39
C LEU A 157 1.06 -13.74 8.52
N ALA A 158 0.88 -13.02 7.43
CA ALA A 158 0.03 -11.85 7.37
C ALA A 158 -1.05 -12.04 6.31
N TYR A 159 -2.28 -11.71 6.68
CA TYR A 159 -3.46 -11.70 5.83
C TYR A 159 -4.07 -10.30 5.83
N GLY A 160 -4.46 -9.81 4.66
CA GLY A 160 -5.20 -8.57 4.50
C GLY A 160 -6.24 -8.68 3.39
N SER A 161 -7.44 -8.16 3.62
CA SER A 161 -8.47 -8.04 2.59
C SER A 161 -9.28 -6.75 2.76
N PRO A 162 -9.61 -6.05 1.66
CA PRO A 162 -10.43 -4.85 1.72
C PRO A 162 -11.89 -5.21 2.04
N MET A 163 -12.50 -4.38 2.89
CA MET A 163 -13.92 -4.39 3.24
C MET A 163 -14.65 -3.19 2.63
N VAL A 164 -13.95 -2.06 2.52
CA VAL A 164 -14.41 -0.83 1.85
C VAL A 164 -13.27 -0.33 0.98
N VAL A 165 -13.61 0.16 -0.21
CA VAL A 165 -12.65 0.70 -1.19
C VAL A 165 -13.20 1.98 -1.80
N ARG A 166 -12.28 2.81 -2.30
CA ARG A 166 -12.59 3.97 -3.15
C ARG A 166 -13.15 3.53 -4.50
N ASP A 167 -13.84 4.44 -5.18
CA ASP A 167 -14.42 4.18 -6.51
C ASP A 167 -13.30 4.03 -7.54
N GLU A 168 -12.44 5.03 -7.64
CA GLU A 168 -11.30 5.09 -8.56
C GLU A 168 -9.98 4.86 -7.82
N ARG A 169 -9.11 3.99 -8.37
CA ARG A 169 -7.81 3.63 -7.78
C ARG A 169 -6.73 3.55 -8.87
N PRO A 170 -6.39 4.71 -9.49
CA PRO A 170 -5.48 4.75 -10.63
C PRO A 170 -4.05 4.33 -10.28
N ASP A 171 -3.70 4.32 -9.00
CA ASP A 171 -2.41 3.87 -8.45
C ASP A 171 -2.10 2.37 -8.62
N GLY A 172 -3.08 1.55 -9.02
CA GLY A 172 -2.89 0.12 -9.23
C GLY A 172 -2.67 -0.71 -7.95
N LEU A 173 -2.93 -0.14 -6.76
CA LEU A 173 -2.71 -0.79 -5.46
C LEU A 173 -3.88 -1.67 -5.00
N THR A 174 -4.94 -1.77 -5.81
CA THR A 174 -6.12 -2.60 -5.48
C THR A 174 -5.73 -4.08 -5.42
N ARG A 175 -6.02 -4.73 -4.30
CA ARG A 175 -5.87 -6.18 -4.11
C ARG A 175 -7.14 -6.74 -3.49
N SER A 176 -7.67 -7.85 -4.01
CA SER A 176 -8.78 -8.58 -3.37
C SER A 176 -8.34 -9.33 -2.12
N LEU A 177 -7.05 -9.71 -2.09
CA LEU A 177 -6.42 -10.45 -1.02
C LEU A 177 -4.90 -10.19 -1.04
N VAL A 178 -4.32 -10.01 0.14
CA VAL A 178 -2.88 -10.04 0.36
C VAL A 178 -2.57 -11.12 1.38
N LEU A 179 -1.68 -12.03 1.02
CA LEU A 179 -1.17 -13.07 1.91
C LEU A 179 0.36 -13.06 1.85
N ASN A 180 0.99 -13.03 3.02
CA ASN A 180 2.44 -13.03 3.14
C ASN A 180 2.88 -14.09 4.14
N LEU A 181 3.87 -14.90 3.78
CA LEU A 181 4.50 -15.90 4.63
C LEU A 181 5.99 -15.57 4.74
N ALA A 182 6.47 -15.33 5.95
CA ALA A 182 7.84 -14.97 6.22
C ALA A 182 8.47 -15.90 7.26
N LEU A 183 9.77 -16.15 7.10
CA LEU A 183 10.59 -16.83 8.08
C LEU A 183 11.60 -15.83 8.64
N ALA A 184 11.44 -15.46 9.91
CA ALA A 184 12.29 -14.50 10.58
C ALA A 184 13.36 -15.23 11.43
N TYR A 185 14.62 -14.84 11.25
CA TYR A 185 15.75 -15.29 12.04
C TYR A 185 16.26 -14.17 12.95
N ARG A 186 16.36 -14.43 14.25
CA ARG A 186 16.94 -13.51 15.24
C ARG A 186 18.41 -13.89 15.49
N PHE A 187 19.31 -12.99 15.14
CA PHE A 187 20.73 -13.14 15.45
C PHE A 187 20.98 -12.93 16.96
N GLY A 188 21.55 -13.94 17.64
CA GLY A 188 22.00 -13.87 19.04
C GLY A 188 21.49 -15.03 19.93
N THR A 189 22.27 -15.40 20.95
CA THR A 189 21.90 -16.42 21.95
C THR A 189 20.82 -15.88 22.91
N PRO A 190 19.89 -16.73 23.39
CA PRO A 190 18.99 -16.37 24.48
C PRO A 190 19.84 -15.90 25.68
N ARG A 191 19.56 -14.71 26.23
CA ARG A 191 20.09 -14.38 27.56
C ARG A 191 19.32 -15.23 28.57
N GLU A 192 20.07 -16.08 29.28
CA GLU A 192 19.62 -16.81 30.47
C GLU A 192 19.02 -15.88 31.53
#